data_AF-T0M9Y5-F1
#
_entry.id   AF-T0M9Y5-F1
#
_cell.length_a   1.000
_cell.length_b   1.000
_cell.length_c   1.000
_cell.angle_alpha   90.00
_cell.angle_beta   90.00
_cell.angle_gamma   90.00
#
_symmetry.space_group_name_H-M   'P 1'
#
loop_
_entity.id
_entity.type
_entity.pdbx_description
1 polymer ?
#
loop_
_entity_poly.entity_id
_entity_poly.type
_entity_poly.pdbx_seq_one_letter_code
_entity_poly.pdbx_strand_id
1 'polypeptide(L)'
;MSNTYSTHTIGSKYTFDYKVYILENKKIVSPFHSINLYQHEDTSIVTVVNEIPRFENAKFEISKDISLNPIKQDIKNEKLRFTKNMFPFKGYMWNYGAIPQTWEDKDQVCGYTGCRGDNDPLDVIDFSKIKKKLGKFIKLKFLDV
;
A
#
# COMPACT_ATOMS: atom_id res chain seq x y z
N MET A 1 9.06 -9.64 -21.12
CA MET A 1 8.60 -10.75 -20.26
C MET A 1 7.71 -10.16 -19.17
N SER A 2 6.56 -10.77 -18.88
CA SER A 2 5.66 -10.30 -17.82
C SER A 2 6.34 -10.50 -16.45
N ASN A 3 6.65 -9.43 -15.73
CA ASN A 3 7.20 -9.55 -14.37
C ASN A 3 6.18 -10.26 -13.47
N THR A 4 6.64 -11.28 -12.76
CA THR A 4 5.80 -12.05 -11.83
C THR A 4 6.05 -11.57 -10.41
N TYR A 5 5.01 -10.97 -9.82
CA TYR A 5 5.04 -10.51 -8.42
C TYR A 5 4.45 -11.54 -7.47
N SER A 6 5.14 -11.77 -6.35
CA SER A 6 4.68 -12.57 -5.23
C SER A 6 5.08 -11.94 -3.89
N THR A 7 4.72 -12.59 -2.78
CA THR A 7 5.04 -12.12 -1.42
C THR A 7 5.83 -13.15 -0.64
N HIS A 8 6.69 -12.68 0.27
CA HIS A 8 7.40 -13.49 1.26
C HIS A 8 7.08 -12.93 2.64
N THR A 9 6.49 -13.76 3.48
CA THR A 9 6.01 -13.36 4.81
C THR A 9 6.97 -13.83 5.88
N ILE A 10 7.32 -12.94 6.80
CA ILE A 10 8.04 -13.25 8.04
C ILE A 10 7.08 -13.04 9.19
N GLY A 11 7.15 -13.91 10.21
CA GLY A 11 6.31 -13.82 11.41
C GLY A 11 4.86 -14.26 11.20
N SER A 12 4.05 -14.09 12.24
CA SER A 12 2.62 -14.45 12.23
C SER A 12 1.75 -13.21 11.98
N LYS A 13 0.67 -13.33 11.22
CA LYS A 13 -0.19 -12.16 10.99
C LYS A 13 -0.72 -11.62 12.33
N TYR A 14 -0.69 -10.30 12.50
CA TYR A 14 -1.07 -9.58 13.74
C TYR A 14 -0.06 -9.72 14.90
N THR A 15 1.21 -9.87 14.59
CA THR A 15 2.32 -9.76 15.55
C THR A 15 3.29 -8.64 15.13
N PHE A 16 4.10 -8.15 16.08
CA PHE A 16 5.04 -7.05 15.85
C PHE A 16 6.16 -7.38 14.85
N ASP A 17 6.51 -8.66 14.73
CA ASP A 17 7.54 -9.14 13.81
C ASP A 17 7.01 -9.37 12.40
N TYR A 18 5.69 -9.34 12.19
CA TYR A 18 5.06 -9.62 10.90
C TYR A 18 5.46 -8.63 9.82
N LYS A 19 6.04 -9.16 8.73
CA LYS A 19 6.46 -8.38 7.57
C LYS A 19 6.10 -9.11 6.29
N VAL A 20 5.69 -8.36 5.27
CA VAL A 20 5.43 -8.88 3.94
C VAL A 20 6.37 -8.20 2.95
N TYR A 21 7.39 -8.94 2.53
CA TYR A 21 8.29 -8.52 1.48
C TYR A 21 7.69 -8.82 0.12
N ILE A 22 7.93 -7.94 -0.85
CA ILE A 22 7.55 -8.13 -2.24
C ILE A 22 8.67 -8.81 -2.98
N LEU A 23 8.34 -9.77 -3.84
CA LEU A 23 9.28 -10.40 -4.75
C LEU A 23 8.89 -10.10 -6.18
N GLU A 24 9.87 -9.66 -6.96
CA GLU A 24 9.81 -9.64 -8.42
C GLU A 24 10.71 -10.76 -8.94
N ASN A 25 10.13 -11.71 -9.67
CA ASN A 25 10.89 -12.83 -10.23
C ASN A 25 11.75 -13.56 -9.16
N LYS A 26 11.17 -13.78 -7.97
CA LYS A 26 11.79 -14.40 -6.78
C LYS A 26 12.92 -13.60 -6.10
N LYS A 27 13.14 -12.34 -6.48
CA LYS A 27 14.07 -11.43 -5.78
C LYS A 27 13.28 -10.42 -4.97
N ILE A 28 13.71 -10.15 -3.73
CA ILE A 28 13.07 -9.13 -2.90
C ILE A 28 13.32 -7.75 -3.53
N VAL A 29 12.26 -6.97 -3.66
CA VAL A 29 12.28 -5.61 -4.20
C VAL A 29 11.51 -4.65 -3.30
N SER A 30 11.85 -3.36 -3.34
CA SER A 30 11.11 -2.35 -2.60
C SER A 30 9.77 -2.04 -3.29
N PRO A 31 8.62 -2.20 -2.61
CA PRO A 31 7.33 -1.74 -3.14
C PRO A 31 7.23 -0.22 -3.24
N PHE A 32 8.09 0.52 -2.55
CA PHE A 32 8.13 1.98 -2.62
C PHE A 32 8.93 2.43 -3.84
N HIS A 33 10.13 1.89 -4.06
CA HIS A 33 11.10 2.49 -4.99
C HIS A 33 11.36 1.66 -6.25
N SER A 34 11.33 0.33 -6.14
CA SER A 34 11.88 -0.57 -7.17
C SER A 34 10.88 -0.96 -8.26
N ILE A 35 9.62 -0.57 -8.13
CA ILE A 35 8.54 -1.00 -9.02
C ILE A 35 8.02 0.22 -9.76
N ASN A 36 7.99 0.12 -11.09
CA ASN A 36 7.54 1.22 -11.93
C ASN A 36 6.05 1.50 -11.72
N LEU A 37 5.72 2.78 -11.56
CA LEU A 37 4.34 3.28 -11.50
C LEU A 37 3.55 2.88 -12.74
N TYR A 38 4.09 3.16 -13.93
CA TYR A 38 3.54 2.71 -15.21
C TYR A 38 4.27 1.46 -15.69
N GLN A 39 3.52 0.37 -15.89
CA GLN A 39 4.03 -0.88 -16.47
C GLN A 39 3.48 -1.17 -17.88
N HIS A 40 2.85 -0.16 -18.46
CA HIS A 40 2.16 -0.19 -19.74
C HIS A 40 2.42 1.11 -20.48
N GLU A 41 2.23 1.09 -21.81
CA GLU A 41 2.28 2.29 -22.63
C GLU A 41 1.11 3.24 -22.32
N ASP A 42 -0.04 2.69 -21.92
CA ASP A 42 -1.21 3.46 -21.49
C ASP A 42 -0.99 3.99 -20.06
N THR A 43 -0.68 5.28 -19.96
CA THR A 43 -0.47 6.00 -18.70
C THR A 43 -1.76 6.23 -17.91
N SER A 44 -2.93 5.84 -18.41
CA SER A 44 -4.15 5.81 -17.60
C SER A 44 -4.19 4.60 -16.66
N ILE A 45 -3.29 3.62 -16.84
CA ILE A 45 -3.20 2.41 -16.03
C ILE A 45 -2.00 2.52 -15.09
N VAL A 46 -2.27 2.59 -13.80
CA VAL A 46 -1.26 2.66 -12.73
C VAL A 46 -1.08 1.33 -12.03
N THR A 47 0.13 1.09 -11.56
CA THR A 47 0.49 -0.03 -10.69
C THR A 47 0.25 0.36 -9.24
N VAL A 48 -0.42 -0.51 -8.47
CA VAL A 48 -0.77 -0.26 -7.08
C VAL A 48 -0.38 -1.46 -6.23
N VAL A 49 0.20 -1.20 -5.05
CA VAL A 49 0.49 -2.21 -4.04
C VAL A 49 -0.66 -2.22 -3.04
N ASN A 50 -1.40 -3.32 -2.96
CA ASN A 50 -2.47 -3.43 -1.98
C ASN A 50 -1.92 -3.69 -0.58
N GLU A 51 -2.18 -2.79 0.36
CA GLU A 51 -1.76 -2.88 1.75
C GLU A 51 -2.87 -3.46 2.62
N ILE A 52 -4.11 -2.97 2.49
CA ILE A 52 -5.21 -3.39 3.36
C ILE A 52 -6.33 -4.01 2.51
N PRO A 53 -6.51 -5.33 2.59
CA PRO A 53 -7.65 -5.98 1.96
C PRO A 53 -8.98 -5.42 2.45
N ARG A 54 -9.97 -5.33 1.55
CA ARG A 54 -11.33 -4.90 1.89
C ARG A 54 -11.91 -5.67 3.10
N PHE A 55 -12.57 -4.92 3.98
CA PHE A 55 -13.20 -5.32 5.24
C PHE A 55 -12.26 -5.86 6.32
N GLU A 56 -10.96 -5.59 6.22
CA GLU A 56 -9.99 -5.80 7.29
C GLU A 56 -9.83 -4.54 8.16
N ASN A 57 -9.33 -4.72 9.37
CA ASN A 57 -9.12 -3.64 10.34
C ASN A 57 -7.64 -3.34 10.61
N ALA A 58 -6.74 -4.29 10.39
CA ALA A 58 -5.32 -4.08 10.65
C ALA A 58 -4.77 -3.02 9.69
N LYS A 59 -4.20 -1.95 10.24
CA LYS A 59 -3.57 -0.90 9.44
C LYS A 59 -2.19 -1.38 9.00
N PHE A 60 -2.13 -2.02 7.83
CA PHE A 60 -0.88 -2.37 7.16
C PHE A 60 -0.44 -1.21 6.28
N GLU A 61 0.87 -0.99 6.20
CA GLU A 61 1.49 0.07 5.39
C GLU A 61 2.89 -0.34 4.92
N ILE A 62 3.31 0.18 3.77
CA ILE A 62 4.69 0.13 3.31
C ILE A 62 5.56 0.84 4.35
N SER A 63 6.55 0.12 4.88
CA SER A 63 7.48 0.68 5.84
C SER A 63 8.48 1.62 5.16
N LYS A 64 8.59 2.86 5.65
CA LYS A 64 9.63 3.82 5.24
C LYS A 64 10.96 3.60 5.95
N ASP A 65 10.93 2.94 7.11
CA ASP A 65 12.02 2.78 8.06
C ASP A 65 12.80 1.47 7.92
N ILE A 66 12.25 0.46 7.22
CA ILE A 66 12.89 -0.84 7.03
C ILE A 66 13.40 -0.97 5.60
N SER A 67 14.64 -1.44 5.44
CA SER A 67 15.24 -1.70 4.14
C SER A 67 14.36 -2.60 3.27
N LEU A 68 14.27 -2.26 1.97
CA LEU A 68 13.37 -2.88 0.99
C LEU A 68 11.87 -2.71 1.29
N ASN A 69 11.53 -1.78 2.19
CA ASN A 69 10.19 -1.27 2.45
C ASN A 69 9.08 -2.34 2.55
N PRO A 70 9.26 -3.42 3.35
CA PRO A 70 8.21 -4.42 3.50
C PRO A 70 6.93 -3.79 4.05
N ILE A 71 5.80 -4.42 3.75
CA ILE A 71 4.53 -4.01 4.36
C ILE A 71 4.50 -4.58 5.79
N LYS A 72 4.23 -3.73 6.78
CA LYS A 72 4.10 -4.10 8.19
C LYS A 72 2.85 -3.46 8.79
N GLN A 73 2.42 -3.93 9.96
CA GLN A 73 1.32 -3.29 10.66
C GLN A 73 1.83 -2.05 11.40
N ASP A 74 1.10 -0.93 11.27
CA ASP A 74 1.36 0.31 12.00
C ASP A 74 1.29 0.05 13.52
N ILE A 75 2.19 0.68 14.27
CA ILE A 75 2.28 0.59 15.73
C ILE A 75 2.00 1.97 16.30
N LYS A 76 0.93 2.08 17.10
CA LYS A 76 0.55 3.32 17.77
C LYS A 76 0.45 3.09 19.27
N ASN A 77 1.16 3.90 20.06
CA ASN A 77 1.22 3.77 21.51
C ASN A 77 1.62 2.33 21.94
N GLU A 78 2.69 1.82 21.33
CA GLU A 78 3.26 0.48 21.59
C GLU A 78 2.32 -0.70 21.28
N LYS A 79 1.20 -0.45 20.59
CA LYS A 79 0.21 -1.48 20.23
C LYS A 79 0.02 -1.52 18.73
N LEU A 80 -0.18 -2.73 18.21
CA LEU A 80 -0.59 -2.94 16.81
C LEU A 80 -1.89 -2.19 16.53
N ARG A 81 -1.90 -1.37 15.48
CA ARG A 81 -3.02 -0.49 15.18
C ARG A 81 -4.08 -1.22 14.36
N PHE A 82 -5.31 -1.13 14.85
CA PHE A 82 -6.50 -1.56 14.14
C PHE A 82 -7.45 -0.37 13.99
N THR A 83 -7.99 -0.16 12.80
CA THR A 83 -9.09 0.78 12.58
C THR A 83 -10.36 0.22 13.21
N LYS A 84 -11.15 1.11 13.80
CA LYS A 84 -12.43 0.74 14.41
C LYS A 84 -13.49 0.53 13.32
N ASN A 85 -14.44 -0.35 13.58
CA ASN A 85 -15.66 -0.40 12.78
C ASN A 85 -16.52 0.83 13.09
N MET A 86 -17.09 1.42 12.06
CA MET A 86 -17.98 2.58 12.14
C MET A 86 -19.30 2.14 11.54
N PHE A 87 -20.32 1.85 12.36
CA PHE A 87 -21.61 1.36 11.86
C PHE A 87 -22.17 2.27 10.75
N PRO A 88 -22.64 1.74 9.60
CA PRO A 88 -22.86 0.32 9.29
C PRO A 88 -21.66 -0.42 8.66
N PHE A 89 -20.48 0.19 8.66
CA PHE A 89 -19.29 -0.28 7.94
C PHE A 89 -18.36 -1.15 8.80
N LYS A 90 -17.69 -2.10 8.12
CA LYS A 90 -16.68 -3.00 8.71
C LYS A 90 -15.30 -2.69 8.12
N GLY A 91 -14.37 -2.31 8.97
CA GLY A 91 -12.98 -2.06 8.60
C GLY A 91 -12.84 -1.08 7.44
N TYR A 92 -11.84 -1.32 6.58
CA TYR A 92 -11.70 -0.58 5.32
C TYR A 92 -12.76 -1.04 4.32
N MET A 93 -13.63 -0.13 3.87
CA MET A 93 -14.70 -0.45 2.91
C MET A 93 -14.18 -0.80 1.50
N TRP A 94 -12.92 -0.52 1.24
CA TRP A 94 -12.24 -0.67 -0.05
C TRP A 94 -11.00 -1.53 0.11
N ASN A 95 -10.45 -1.98 -1.01
CA ASN A 95 -9.05 -2.36 -1.02
C ASN A 95 -8.23 -1.06 -0.97
N TYR A 96 -7.27 -0.99 -0.06
CA TYR A 96 -6.47 0.21 0.17
C TYR A 96 -5.00 -0.10 -0.07
N GLY A 97 -4.29 0.83 -0.66
CA GLY A 97 -2.88 0.65 -0.95
C GLY A 97 -2.23 1.93 -1.42
N ALA A 98 -1.07 1.78 -2.04
CA ALA A 98 -0.22 2.89 -2.43
C ALA A 98 0.30 2.72 -3.87
N ILE A 99 0.58 3.86 -4.53
CA ILE A 99 1.25 3.89 -5.82
C ILE A 99 2.77 3.92 -5.60
N PRO A 100 3.54 2.92 -6.10
CA PRO A 100 5.00 2.96 -6.08
C PRO A 100 5.55 4.21 -6.76
N GLN A 101 6.76 4.63 -6.37
CA GLN A 101 7.49 5.77 -6.96
C GLN A 101 6.72 7.10 -6.91
N THR A 102 5.85 7.27 -5.92
CA THR A 102 5.19 8.54 -5.60
C THR A 102 5.54 8.95 -4.18
N TRP A 103 5.49 10.23 -3.87
CA TRP A 103 5.77 10.72 -2.52
C TRP A 103 5.10 12.06 -2.31
N GLU A 104 4.30 12.15 -1.24
CA GLU A 104 3.71 13.40 -0.76
C GLU A 104 4.75 14.16 0.07
N ASP A 105 5.45 15.08 -0.59
CA ASP A 105 6.57 15.82 -0.01
C ASP A 105 6.12 16.69 1.18
N LYS A 106 6.61 16.33 2.37
CA LYS A 106 6.32 17.03 3.63
C LYS A 106 6.87 18.45 3.68
N ASP A 107 7.83 18.79 2.83
CA ASP A 107 8.49 20.09 2.83
C ASP A 107 7.82 21.07 1.84
N GLN A 108 6.92 20.59 0.98
CA GLN A 108 6.13 21.42 0.07
C GLN A 108 4.70 21.63 0.58
N VAL A 109 4.18 22.84 0.38
CA VAL A 109 2.77 23.16 0.64
C VAL A 109 2.00 23.01 -0.68
N CYS A 110 1.00 22.13 -0.67
CA CYS A 110 0.12 21.95 -1.82
C CYS A 110 -0.75 23.19 -2.03
N GLY A 111 -0.73 23.75 -3.24
CA GLY A 111 -1.50 24.95 -3.58
C GLY A 111 -3.02 24.76 -3.53
N TYR A 112 -3.51 23.53 -3.66
CA TYR A 112 -4.94 23.23 -3.61
C TYR A 112 -5.47 23.05 -2.18
N THR A 113 -4.73 22.30 -1.34
CA THR A 113 -5.18 22.01 0.04
C THR A 113 -4.67 23.01 1.06
N GLY A 114 -3.61 23.77 0.74
CA GLY A 114 -2.90 24.62 1.69
C GLY A 114 -2.13 23.86 2.77
N CYS A 115 -2.01 22.53 2.65
CA CYS A 115 -1.36 21.64 3.59
C CYS A 115 -0.04 21.10 3.05
N ARG A 116 0.84 20.65 3.95
CA ARG A 116 2.04 19.87 3.59
C ARG A 116 1.68 18.41 3.29
N GLY A 117 2.50 17.75 2.48
CA GLY A 117 2.42 16.30 2.28
C GLY A 117 2.60 15.53 3.58
N ASP A 118 2.06 14.31 3.65
CA ASP A 118 2.11 13.47 4.84
C ASP A 118 3.36 12.57 4.91
N ASN A 119 4.29 12.75 3.96
CA ASN A 119 5.55 12.01 3.84
C ASN A 119 5.39 10.54 3.41
N ASP A 120 4.25 10.14 2.86
CA ASP A 120 3.98 8.77 2.39
C ASP A 120 3.81 8.72 0.86
N PRO A 121 3.82 7.53 0.24
CA PRO A 121 3.38 7.38 -1.14
C PRO A 121 1.93 7.81 -1.31
N LEU A 122 1.54 8.18 -2.54
CA LEU A 122 0.13 8.47 -2.86
C LEU A 122 -0.76 7.25 -2.60
N ASP A 123 -1.78 7.46 -1.79
CA ASP A 123 -2.77 6.46 -1.43
C ASP A 123 -3.76 6.15 -2.57
N VAL A 124 -4.27 4.93 -2.59
CA VAL A 124 -5.27 4.47 -3.56
C VAL A 124 -6.42 3.77 -2.87
N ILE A 125 -7.63 4.15 -3.28
CA ILE A 125 -8.87 3.45 -2.99
C ILE A 125 -9.30 2.63 -4.20
N ASP A 126 -9.21 1.30 -4.10
CA ASP A 126 -9.74 0.36 -5.10
C ASP A 126 -11.14 -0.13 -4.67
N PHE A 127 -12.16 0.38 -5.37
CA PHE A 127 -13.57 0.03 -5.19
C PHE A 127 -13.98 -1.25 -5.95
N SER A 128 -13.05 -2.01 -6.53
CA SER A 128 -13.37 -3.26 -7.23
C SER A 128 -14.06 -4.27 -6.32
N LYS A 129 -14.94 -5.08 -6.91
CA LYS A 129 -15.75 -6.07 -6.17
C LYS A 129 -14.93 -7.15 -5.49
N ILE A 130 -13.71 -7.42 -5.96
CA ILE A 130 -12.86 -8.53 -5.50
C ILE A 130 -11.95 -8.03 -4.38
N LYS A 131 -11.99 -8.70 -3.23
CA LYS A 131 -11.04 -8.48 -2.14
C LYS A 131 -9.63 -8.86 -2.59
N LYS A 132 -8.68 -7.96 -2.40
CA LYS A 132 -7.28 -8.15 -2.81
C LYS A 132 -6.46 -8.67 -1.64
N LYS A 133 -5.36 -9.36 -1.93
CA LYS A 133 -4.47 -9.87 -0.88
C LYS A 133 -3.48 -8.78 -0.48
N LEU A 134 -3.08 -8.80 0.79
CA LEU A 134 -1.95 -7.99 1.29
C LEU A 134 -0.70 -8.23 0.44
N GLY A 135 -0.05 -7.16 0.00
CA GLY A 135 1.13 -7.17 -0.89
C GLY A 135 0.83 -7.51 -2.34
N LYS A 136 -0.44 -7.60 -2.76
CA LYS A 136 -0.78 -7.89 -4.16
C LYS A 136 -0.58 -6.65 -5.03
N PHE A 137 0.13 -6.83 -6.14
CA PHE A 137 0.17 -5.85 -7.23
C PHE A 137 -1.10 -5.90 -8.07
N ILE A 138 -1.69 -4.73 -8.28
CA ILE A 138 -2.92 -4.53 -9.02
C ILE A 138 -2.67 -3.46 -10.08
N LYS A 139 -3.30 -3.65 -11.24
CA LYS A 139 -3.34 -2.67 -12.31
C LYS A 139 -4.70 -2.01 -12.28
N LEU A 140 -4.73 -0.71 -12.11
CA LEU A 140 -5.96 0.05 -11.97
C LEU A 140 -5.97 1.19 -12.97
N LYS A 141 -7.15 1.46 -13.53
CA LYS A 141 -7.36 2.67 -14.31
C LYS A 141 -7.63 3.82 -13.34
N PHE A 142 -6.90 4.91 -13.50
CA PHE A 142 -7.14 6.13 -12.72
C PHE A 142 -8.50 6.74 -13.11
N LEU A 143 -9.27 7.19 -12.11
CA LEU A 143 -10.56 7.85 -12.31
C LEU A 143 -10.55 9.31 -11.87
N ASP A 144 -10.13 9.57 -10.62
CA ASP A 144 -10.16 10.90 -10.01
C ASP A 144 -9.24 10.96 -8.78
N VAL A 145 -8.99 12.17 -8.24
CA VAL A 145 -8.19 12.46 -7.03
C VAL A 145 -8.94 13.34 -6.02
#